data_AF-A0AAE0NBP1-F1
#
_entry.id   AF-A0AAE0NBP1-F1
#
_cell.length_a   1.000
_cell.length_b   1.000
_cell.length_c   1.000
_cell.angle_alpha   90.00
_cell.angle_beta   90.00
_cell.angle_gamma   90.00
#
_symmetry.space_group_name_H-M   'P 1'
#
loop_
_entity.id
_entity.type
_entity.pdbx_description
1 polymer ?
#
loop_
_entity_poly.entity_id
_entity_poly.type
_entity_poly.pdbx_seq_one_letter_code
_entity_poly.pdbx_strand_id
1 'polypeptide(L)'
;MPAANVLDGSCISIIKGWMRTCIERHSTCRASGPPSLPTRLLDAGDTSTDTSVVRLIASKSLPLSTTSYIALSYCWGTGAQLTTTLATLSTRQEGIPIDTMPATHRDLVALARQLGVRYLWIDALCIIQDGALDWETEAASMFSVYRHAQLTVVAGAGDSCHSGFLSRATASPSAIVPFRSKREGVEVVVSAHTSCPA
;
A
#
# COMPACT_ATOMS: atom_id res chain seq x y z
N MET A 1 13.52 -20.34 -4.41
CA MET A 1 12.04 -20.40 -4.42
C MET A 1 11.53 -19.05 -3.95
N PRO A 2 10.68 -18.31 -4.69
CA PRO A 2 10.02 -17.13 -4.12
C PRO A 2 9.23 -17.58 -2.88
N ALA A 3 9.33 -16.82 -1.78
CA ALA A 3 8.67 -17.18 -0.54
C ALA A 3 7.16 -17.31 -0.76
N ALA A 4 6.56 -18.39 -0.22
CA ALA A 4 5.11 -18.62 -0.28
C ALA A 4 4.31 -17.55 0.50
N ASN A 5 4.98 -16.81 1.38
CA ASN A 5 4.44 -15.71 2.15
C ASN A 5 5.28 -14.45 1.93
N VAL A 6 4.68 -13.40 1.36
CA VAL A 6 5.35 -12.12 1.09
C VAL A 6 5.72 -11.38 2.39
N LEU A 7 5.08 -11.73 3.52
CA LEU A 7 5.43 -11.22 4.85
C LEU A 7 6.55 -12.01 5.55
N ASP A 8 7.21 -12.95 4.86
CA ASP A 8 8.38 -13.61 5.41
C ASP A 8 9.48 -12.61 5.79
N GLY A 9 10.21 -12.90 6.87
CA GLY A 9 11.23 -12.00 7.42
C GLY A 9 12.31 -11.64 6.39
N SER A 10 12.63 -12.55 5.47
CA SER A 10 13.59 -12.28 4.38
C SER A 10 13.05 -11.25 3.38
N CYS A 11 11.79 -11.38 2.94
CA CYS A 11 11.12 -10.44 2.05
C CYS A 11 10.99 -9.05 2.68
N ILE A 12 10.55 -8.99 3.95
CA ILE A 12 10.45 -7.73 4.69
C ILE A 12 11.82 -7.05 4.83
N SER A 13 12.88 -7.83 5.09
CA SER A 13 14.24 -7.30 5.17
C SER A 13 14.73 -6.71 3.85
N ILE A 14 14.39 -7.35 2.72
CA ILE A 14 14.67 -6.83 1.37
C ILE A 14 13.95 -5.50 1.15
N ILE A 15 12.65 -5.42 1.43
CA ILE A 15 11.86 -4.20 1.26
C ILE A 15 12.44 -3.07 2.11
N LYS A 16 12.74 -3.32 3.39
CA LYS A 16 13.40 -2.34 4.28
C LYS A 16 14.76 -1.89 3.74
N GLY A 17 15.54 -2.81 3.17
CA GLY A 17 16.83 -2.51 2.53
C GLY A 17 16.68 -1.59 1.32
N TRP A 18 15.70 -1.84 0.46
CA TRP A 18 15.39 -0.98 -0.69
C TRP A 18 14.89 0.40 -0.26
N MET A 19 13.98 0.47 0.72
CA MET A 19 13.49 1.73 1.29
C MET A 19 14.64 2.57 1.85
N ARG A 20 15.52 1.97 2.66
CA ARG A 20 16.70 2.65 3.22
C ARG A 20 17.59 3.19 2.12
N THR A 21 17.93 2.34 1.14
CA THR A 21 18.77 2.73 0.00
C THR A 21 18.18 3.92 -0.76
N CYS A 22 16.86 3.90 -1.01
CA CYS A 22 16.16 4.98 -1.67
C CYS A 22 16.25 6.30 -0.89
N ILE A 23 15.93 6.27 0.41
CA ILE A 23 15.90 7.46 1.27
C ILE A 23 17.29 8.08 1.47
N GLU A 24 18.32 7.23 1.58
CA GLU A 24 19.69 7.66 1.88
C GLU A 24 20.51 7.99 0.64
N ARG A 25 20.29 7.30 -0.49
CA ARG A 25 21.19 7.39 -1.66
C ARG A 25 20.58 8.02 -2.90
N HIS A 26 19.25 8.10 -3.02
CA HIS A 26 18.62 8.64 -4.22
C HIS A 26 18.11 10.06 -3.97
N SER A 27 18.92 11.07 -4.33
CA SER A 27 18.54 12.48 -4.24
C SER A 27 17.29 12.81 -5.07
N THR A 28 17.09 12.12 -6.20
CA THR A 28 15.93 12.29 -7.09
C THR A 28 14.65 11.67 -6.55
N CYS A 29 14.74 10.68 -5.64
CA CYS A 29 13.59 10.06 -5.01
C CYS A 29 13.08 10.86 -3.80
N ARG A 30 13.90 11.76 -3.23
CA ARG A 30 13.44 12.67 -2.19
C ARG A 30 12.46 13.66 -2.81
N ALA A 31 11.27 13.75 -2.22
CA ALA A 31 10.29 14.76 -2.60
C ALA A 31 10.92 16.15 -2.53
N SER A 32 10.92 16.87 -3.65
CA SER A 32 11.36 18.26 -3.70
C SER A 32 10.18 19.17 -3.33
N GLY A 33 10.39 20.08 -2.38
CA GLY A 33 9.35 20.99 -1.89
C GLY A 33 9.12 20.85 -0.39
N PRO A 34 8.23 21.67 0.19
CA PRO A 34 7.86 21.56 1.58
C PRO A 34 7.15 20.22 1.83
N PRO A 35 7.44 19.52 2.94
CA PRO A 35 6.72 18.31 3.29
C PRO A 35 5.23 18.62 3.43
N SER A 36 4.38 17.67 3.02
CA SER A 36 2.93 17.78 3.17
C SER A 36 2.33 16.43 3.53
N LEU A 37 1.20 16.48 4.24
CA LEU A 37 0.38 15.30 4.54
C LEU A 37 -0.98 15.47 3.85
N PRO A 38 -1.64 14.37 3.45
CA PRO A 38 -3.06 14.41 3.06
C PRO A 38 -3.91 14.92 4.23
N THR A 39 -5.16 15.34 3.99
CA THR A 39 -6.01 15.86 5.08
C THR A 39 -6.28 14.81 6.15
N ARG A 40 -6.33 13.53 5.75
CA ARG A 40 -6.56 12.38 6.65
C ARG A 40 -5.62 11.23 6.34
N LEU A 41 -5.35 10.45 7.38
CA LEU A 41 -4.61 9.20 7.32
C LEU A 41 -5.33 8.14 8.16
N LEU A 42 -5.06 6.88 7.87
CA LEU A 42 -5.46 5.76 8.70
C LEU A 42 -4.33 5.45 9.69
N ASP A 43 -4.66 5.45 10.98
CA ASP A 43 -3.79 4.96 12.05
C ASP A 43 -3.97 3.45 12.20
N ALA A 44 -2.98 2.70 11.71
CA ALA A 44 -2.95 1.25 11.81
C ALA A 44 -2.30 0.74 13.10
N GLY A 45 -1.91 1.64 14.02
CA GLY A 45 -1.17 1.28 15.21
C GLY A 45 0.23 0.72 14.90
N ASP A 46 0.83 0.11 15.90
CA ASP A 46 2.09 -0.62 15.76
C ASP A 46 1.89 -2.10 16.13
N THR A 47 2.91 -2.93 15.90
CA THR A 47 2.86 -4.37 16.20
C THR A 47 2.84 -4.68 17.70
N SER A 48 3.14 -3.69 18.56
CA SER A 48 3.09 -3.82 20.03
C SER A 48 1.74 -3.46 20.64
N THR A 49 0.96 -2.65 19.93
CA THR A 49 -0.41 -2.28 20.26
C THR A 49 -1.31 -3.22 19.49
N ASP A 50 -1.76 -4.29 20.15
CA ASP A 50 -2.69 -5.26 19.58
C ASP A 50 -4.03 -4.60 19.26
N THR A 51 -4.05 -3.91 18.12
CA THR A 51 -5.19 -3.13 17.64
C THR A 51 -5.79 -3.93 16.51
N SER A 52 -6.90 -4.62 16.80
CA SER A 52 -7.75 -5.25 15.80
C SER A 52 -8.50 -4.24 14.93
N VAL A 53 -8.28 -2.93 15.16
CA VAL A 53 -8.96 -1.82 14.49
C VAL A 53 -7.97 -0.81 13.91
N VAL A 54 -8.37 -0.17 12.81
CA VAL A 54 -7.68 0.96 12.18
C VAL A 54 -8.56 2.20 12.31
N ARG A 55 -7.98 3.37 12.62
CA ARG A 55 -8.77 4.61 12.82
C ARG A 55 -8.46 5.66 11.78
N LEU A 56 -9.49 6.29 11.23
CA LEU A 56 -9.31 7.48 10.40
C LEU A 56 -9.01 8.69 11.30
N ILE A 57 -7.91 9.38 11.04
CA ILE A 57 -7.48 10.54 11.81
C ILE A 57 -7.20 11.74 10.91
N ALA A 58 -7.38 12.94 11.43
CA ALA A 58 -7.06 14.16 10.72
C ALA A 58 -5.55 14.46 10.83
N SER A 59 -4.85 14.60 9.71
CA SER A 59 -3.40 14.78 9.72
C SER A 59 -2.94 16.07 10.37
N LYS A 60 -3.83 17.06 10.52
CA LYS A 60 -3.56 18.32 11.25
C LYS A 60 -3.14 18.10 12.71
N SER A 61 -3.51 16.97 13.32
CA SER A 61 -3.10 16.62 14.69
C SER A 61 -1.75 15.91 14.75
N LEU A 62 -1.08 15.70 13.61
CA LEU A 62 0.17 14.96 13.51
C LEU A 62 1.37 15.89 13.28
N PRO A 63 2.53 15.58 13.88
CA PRO A 63 3.77 16.29 13.61
C PRO A 63 4.28 15.99 12.19
N LEU A 64 4.29 17.00 11.32
CA LEU A 64 4.72 16.88 9.92
C LEU A 64 6.15 16.34 9.75
N SER A 65 7.05 16.64 10.69
CA SER A 65 8.48 16.27 10.62
C SER A 65 8.75 14.80 10.91
N THR A 66 7.85 14.11 11.61
CA THR A 66 8.06 12.72 12.05
C THR A 66 6.98 11.76 11.54
N THR A 67 5.95 12.28 10.88
CA THR A 67 4.87 11.47 10.33
C THR A 67 5.25 10.96 8.94
N SER A 68 5.38 9.64 8.82
CA SER A 68 5.49 8.95 7.53
C SER A 68 4.29 8.03 7.32
N TYR A 69 3.94 7.80 6.06
CA TYR A 69 2.83 6.95 5.69
C TYR A 69 3.10 6.14 4.42
N ILE A 70 2.33 5.06 4.25
CA ILE A 70 2.29 4.26 3.03
C ILE A 70 1.02 4.56 2.27
N ALA A 71 1.12 4.83 0.98
CA ALA A 71 -0.04 4.99 0.09
C ALA A 71 -0.33 3.67 -0.65
N LEU A 72 -1.61 3.38 -0.89
CA LEU A 72 -2.04 2.23 -1.68
C LEU A 72 -2.60 2.69 -3.03
N SER A 73 -2.12 2.07 -4.10
CA SER A 73 -2.69 2.15 -5.45
C SER A 73 -3.21 0.77 -5.86
N TYR A 74 -4.50 0.68 -6.19
CA TYR A 74 -5.20 -0.58 -6.44
C TYR A 74 -6.45 -0.34 -7.31
N CYS A 75 -6.97 -1.41 -7.90
CA CYS A 75 -8.28 -1.35 -8.54
C CYS A 75 -9.38 -1.51 -7.49
N TRP A 76 -10.38 -0.62 -7.49
CA TRP A 76 -11.53 -0.76 -6.60
C TRP A 76 -12.40 -1.97 -7.00
N GLY A 77 -12.59 -2.16 -8.31
CA GLY A 77 -13.51 -3.15 -8.87
C GLY A 77 -14.96 -2.69 -8.85
N THR A 78 -15.89 -3.57 -9.24
CA THR A 78 -17.34 -3.26 -9.36
C THR A 78 -18.17 -3.67 -8.15
N GLY A 79 -17.56 -4.37 -7.18
CA GLY A 79 -18.25 -4.86 -5.98
C GLY A 79 -18.40 -3.80 -4.87
N ALA A 80 -18.98 -4.23 -3.74
CA ALA A 80 -19.11 -3.39 -2.56
C ALA A 80 -17.74 -2.91 -2.05
N GLN A 81 -17.62 -1.59 -1.87
CA GLN A 81 -16.41 -0.92 -1.43
C GLN A 81 -16.56 -0.47 0.02
N LEU A 82 -15.49 -0.62 0.81
CA LEU A 82 -15.41 0.01 2.11
C LEU A 82 -14.96 1.47 1.90
N THR A 83 -15.91 2.40 1.98
CA THR A 83 -15.66 3.83 1.78
C THR A 83 -15.97 4.66 3.03
N THR A 84 -15.45 5.89 3.02
CA THR A 84 -15.85 6.95 3.95
C THR A 84 -16.82 7.90 3.27
N THR A 85 -17.94 8.12 3.92
CA THR A 85 -18.97 9.11 3.58
C THR A 85 -19.17 10.06 4.75
N LEU A 86 -19.88 11.17 4.55
CA LEU A 86 -20.23 12.09 5.64
C LEU A 86 -20.94 11.37 6.80
N ALA A 87 -21.84 10.44 6.49
CA ALA A 87 -22.58 9.65 7.48
C ALA A 87 -21.70 8.65 8.25
N THR A 88 -20.65 8.12 7.61
CA THR A 88 -19.79 7.10 8.22
C THR A 88 -18.53 7.69 8.86
N LEU A 89 -18.23 8.97 8.63
CA LEU A 89 -16.99 9.62 9.08
C LEU A 89 -16.70 9.41 10.57
N SER A 90 -17.68 9.63 11.46
CA SER A 90 -17.52 9.41 12.91
C SER A 90 -17.14 7.96 13.23
N THR A 91 -17.85 7.00 12.63
CA THR A 91 -17.58 5.57 12.85
C THR A 91 -16.18 5.17 12.35
N ARG A 92 -15.68 5.79 11.27
CA ARG A 92 -14.32 5.56 10.77
C ARG A 92 -13.26 6.12 11.73
N GLN A 93 -13.57 7.21 12.44
CA GLN A 93 -12.69 7.79 13.45
C GLN A 93 -12.66 6.96 14.74
N GLU A 94 -13.79 6.36 15.13
CA GLU A 94 -13.89 5.45 16.28
C GLU A 94 -13.09 4.15 16.05
N GLY A 95 -13.21 3.57 14.84
CA GLY A 95 -12.40 2.45 14.40
C GLY A 95 -13.08 1.57 13.37
N ILE A 96 -12.26 0.98 12.50
CA ILE A 96 -12.63 0.02 11.47
C ILE A 96 -12.01 -1.32 11.87
N PRO A 97 -12.81 -2.34 12.21
CA PRO A 97 -12.30 -3.68 12.45
C PRO A 97 -11.56 -4.22 11.21
N ILE A 98 -10.32 -4.67 11.39
CA ILE A 98 -9.45 -5.09 10.27
C ILE A 98 -10.07 -6.28 9.53
N ASP A 99 -10.69 -7.21 10.23
CA ASP A 99 -11.37 -8.38 9.66
C ASP A 99 -12.49 -8.00 8.67
N THR A 100 -13.17 -6.87 8.91
CA THR A 100 -14.22 -6.33 8.00
C THR A 100 -13.67 -5.63 6.77
N MET A 101 -12.38 -5.32 6.72
CA MET A 101 -11.78 -4.62 5.58
C MET A 101 -11.62 -5.55 4.36
N PRO A 102 -11.72 -5.02 3.12
CA PRO A 102 -11.35 -5.76 1.91
C PRO A 102 -9.92 -6.35 1.98
N ALA A 103 -9.69 -7.47 1.31
CA ALA A 103 -8.43 -8.21 1.38
C ALA A 103 -7.21 -7.34 1.05
N THR A 104 -7.28 -6.51 0.01
CA THR A 104 -6.19 -5.60 -0.39
C THR A 104 -5.88 -4.57 0.71
N HIS A 105 -6.90 -4.09 1.42
CA HIS A 105 -6.69 -3.14 2.53
C HIS A 105 -6.08 -3.84 3.75
N ARG A 106 -6.54 -5.06 4.09
CA ARG A 106 -5.95 -5.87 5.17
C ARG A 106 -4.48 -6.19 4.92
N ASP A 107 -4.17 -6.56 3.68
CA ASP A 107 -2.81 -6.86 3.25
C ASP A 107 -1.89 -5.64 3.39
N LEU A 108 -2.40 -4.44 3.07
CA LEU A 108 -1.67 -3.19 3.30
C LEU A 108 -1.39 -2.95 4.79
N VAL A 109 -2.41 -3.12 5.65
CA VAL A 109 -2.26 -2.97 7.11
C VAL A 109 -1.20 -3.93 7.64
N ALA A 110 -1.25 -5.19 7.24
CA ALA A 110 -0.29 -6.21 7.66
C ALA A 110 1.14 -5.89 7.20
N LEU A 111 1.31 -5.50 5.93
CA LEU A 111 2.60 -5.10 5.38
C LEU A 111 3.16 -3.87 6.10
N ALA A 112 2.35 -2.85 6.33
CA ALA A 112 2.79 -1.62 6.96
C ALA A 112 3.28 -1.82 8.40
N ARG A 113 2.55 -2.64 9.19
CA ARG A 113 2.98 -3.06 10.53
C ARG A 113 4.33 -3.77 10.50
N GLN A 114 4.54 -4.69 9.55
CA GLN A 114 5.83 -5.37 9.39
C GLN A 114 6.97 -4.43 8.97
N LEU A 115 6.65 -3.40 8.18
CA LEU A 115 7.60 -2.36 7.79
C LEU A 115 7.86 -1.34 8.91
N GLY A 116 7.03 -1.31 9.95
CA GLY A 116 7.12 -0.34 11.05
C GLY A 116 6.60 1.05 10.67
N VAL A 117 5.68 1.13 9.70
CA VAL A 117 5.03 2.39 9.30
C VAL A 117 3.59 2.38 9.81
N ARG A 118 3.27 3.33 10.69
CA ARG A 118 2.00 3.38 11.41
C ARG A 118 0.83 3.90 10.56
N TYR A 119 1.09 4.88 9.70
CA TYR A 119 0.04 5.58 8.99
C TYR A 119 -0.12 5.09 7.56
N LEU A 120 -1.37 5.01 7.09
CA LEU A 120 -1.70 4.57 5.74
C LEU A 120 -2.58 5.60 5.06
N TRP A 121 -2.51 5.64 3.74
CA TRP A 121 -3.44 6.36 2.90
C TRP A 121 -4.08 5.40 1.90
N ILE A 122 -5.41 5.28 1.99
CA ILE A 122 -6.26 4.53 1.07
C ILE A 122 -7.34 5.51 0.62
N ASP A 123 -7.35 5.87 -0.66
CA ASP A 123 -8.28 6.85 -1.25
C ASP A 123 -9.74 6.68 -0.81
N ALA A 124 -10.29 5.47 -0.88
CA ALA A 124 -11.66 5.13 -0.51
C ALA A 124 -12.01 5.49 0.94
N LEU A 125 -11.02 5.45 1.84
CA LEU A 125 -11.18 5.67 3.28
C LEU A 125 -10.71 7.06 3.74
N CYS A 126 -9.70 7.62 3.09
CA CYS A 126 -9.09 8.90 3.44
C CYS A 126 -9.77 10.11 2.78
N ILE A 127 -10.63 9.87 1.78
CA ILE A 127 -11.43 10.90 1.09
C ILE A 127 -12.91 10.65 1.38
N ILE A 128 -13.67 11.71 1.65
CA ILE A 128 -15.12 11.64 1.84
C ILE A 128 -15.79 11.54 0.46
N GLN A 129 -16.24 10.35 0.09
CA GLN A 129 -16.65 10.02 -1.29
C GLN A 129 -17.94 10.70 -1.76
N ASP A 130 -18.84 11.05 -0.83
CA ASP A 130 -20.09 11.77 -1.11
C ASP A 130 -19.98 13.28 -0.84
N GLY A 131 -18.78 13.78 -0.51
CA GLY A 131 -18.51 15.20 -0.26
C GLY A 131 -17.80 15.84 -1.44
N ALA A 132 -18.52 16.50 -2.35
CA ALA A 132 -17.95 17.07 -3.58
C ALA A 132 -16.72 17.98 -3.34
N LEU A 133 -16.80 18.90 -2.37
CA LEU A 133 -15.70 19.81 -2.05
C LEU A 133 -14.47 19.07 -1.48
N ASP A 134 -14.70 18.05 -0.66
CA ASP A 134 -13.63 17.25 -0.07
C ASP A 134 -12.94 16.40 -1.15
N TRP A 135 -13.74 15.77 -2.01
CA TRP A 135 -13.27 15.00 -3.14
C TRP A 135 -12.43 15.87 -4.10
N GLU A 136 -12.91 17.06 -4.47
CA GLU A 136 -12.17 17.98 -5.35
C GLU A 136 -10.82 18.39 -4.74
N THR A 137 -10.81 18.69 -3.44
CA THR A 137 -9.59 19.08 -2.72
C THR A 137 -8.57 17.94 -2.67
N GLU A 138 -9.01 16.73 -2.35
CA GLU A 138 -8.14 15.54 -2.27
C GLU A 138 -7.68 15.09 -3.66
N ALA A 139 -8.57 15.10 -4.66
CA ALA A 139 -8.22 14.74 -6.03
C ALA A 139 -7.17 15.70 -6.61
N ALA A 140 -7.32 17.01 -6.38
CA ALA A 140 -6.34 18.01 -6.82
C ALA A 140 -4.96 17.85 -6.15
N SER A 141 -4.92 17.32 -4.93
CA SER A 141 -3.70 17.10 -4.15
C SER A 141 -3.16 15.67 -4.21
N MET A 142 -3.84 14.76 -4.90
CA MET A 142 -3.50 13.32 -4.95
C MET A 142 -2.06 13.06 -5.43
N PHE A 143 -1.57 13.83 -6.39
CA PHE A 143 -0.16 13.77 -6.81
C PHE A 143 0.79 14.04 -5.62
N SER A 144 0.48 15.02 -4.78
CA SER A 144 1.28 15.34 -3.59
C SER A 144 1.25 14.20 -2.59
N VAL A 145 0.11 13.52 -2.42
CA VAL A 145 -0.02 12.36 -1.53
C VAL A 145 0.92 11.25 -1.95
N TYR A 146 0.84 10.78 -3.20
CA TYR A 146 1.75 9.73 -3.67
C TYR A 146 3.22 10.15 -3.65
N ARG A 147 3.51 11.43 -3.93
CA ARG A 147 4.87 11.97 -3.93
C ARG A 147 5.51 11.99 -2.55
N HIS A 148 4.74 12.28 -1.50
CA HIS A 148 5.25 12.41 -0.12
C HIS A 148 5.09 11.13 0.71
N ALA A 149 4.43 10.09 0.18
CA ALA A 149 4.40 8.77 0.80
C ALA A 149 5.81 8.18 0.91
N GLN A 150 6.12 7.54 2.03
CA GLN A 150 7.41 6.86 2.24
C GLN A 150 7.54 5.64 1.32
N LEU A 151 6.42 5.00 1.01
CA LEU A 151 6.29 3.90 0.08
C LEU A 151 4.90 3.99 -0.56
N THR A 152 4.83 3.73 -1.86
CA THR A 152 3.55 3.45 -2.53
C THR A 152 3.51 1.96 -2.86
N VAL A 153 2.49 1.27 -2.34
CA VAL A 153 2.22 -0.14 -2.65
C VAL A 153 1.25 -0.18 -3.81
N VAL A 154 1.63 -0.86 -4.89
CA VAL A 154 0.80 -1.01 -6.08
C VAL A 154 0.29 -2.45 -6.15
N ALA A 155 -0.99 -2.66 -5.86
CA ALA A 155 -1.66 -3.95 -5.97
C ALA A 155 -2.13 -4.20 -7.41
N GLY A 156 -1.18 -4.32 -8.35
CA GLY A 156 -1.45 -4.30 -9.79
C GLY A 156 -1.98 -5.60 -10.41
N ALA A 157 -1.98 -6.71 -9.67
CA ALA A 157 -2.46 -8.00 -10.17
C ALA A 157 -3.96 -8.25 -9.88
N GLY A 158 -4.55 -7.47 -8.97
CA GLY A 158 -5.96 -7.58 -8.60
C GLY A 158 -6.86 -6.71 -9.46
N ASP A 159 -8.08 -7.18 -9.68
CA ASP A 159 -9.17 -6.48 -10.37
C ASP A 159 -10.14 -5.77 -9.41
N SER A 160 -9.93 -5.93 -8.09
CA SER A 160 -10.77 -5.33 -7.06
C SER A 160 -10.06 -5.18 -5.72
N CYS A 161 -10.71 -4.45 -4.80
CA CYS A 161 -10.27 -4.29 -3.41
C CYS A 161 -10.27 -5.62 -2.62
N HIS A 162 -10.93 -6.65 -3.15
CA HIS A 162 -11.05 -7.98 -2.53
C HIS A 162 -10.02 -8.98 -3.04
N SER A 163 -9.21 -8.64 -4.06
CA SER A 163 -8.23 -9.58 -4.63
C SER A 163 -7.10 -9.94 -3.65
N GLY A 164 -6.67 -8.99 -2.81
CA GLY A 164 -5.45 -9.14 -2.01
C GLY A 164 -4.18 -9.14 -2.87
N PHE A 165 -3.01 -9.10 -2.23
CA PHE A 165 -1.71 -9.15 -2.89
C PHE A 165 -0.63 -9.93 -2.14
N LEU A 166 -0.86 -10.34 -0.88
CA LEU A 166 0.10 -11.14 -0.12
C LEU A 166 -0.03 -12.64 -0.37
N SER A 167 -1.25 -13.11 -0.67
CA SER A 167 -1.52 -14.51 -0.99
C SER A 167 -1.39 -14.71 -2.50
N ARG A 168 -0.34 -15.39 -2.94
CA ARG A 168 -0.20 -15.81 -4.34
C ARG A 168 -0.70 -17.23 -4.47
N ALA A 169 -1.73 -17.46 -5.28
CA ALA A 169 -2.06 -18.81 -5.71
C ALA A 169 -0.84 -19.37 -6.46
N THR A 170 -0.27 -20.47 -5.97
CA THR A 170 0.92 -21.14 -6.54
C THR A 170 0.68 -21.76 -7.92
N ALA A 171 -0.51 -21.55 -8.52
CA ALA A 171 -1.02 -22.29 -9.66
C ALA A 171 -1.21 -21.44 -10.94
N SER A 172 -0.73 -20.19 -11.01
CA SER A 172 -0.73 -19.49 -12.30
C SER A 172 0.39 -20.03 -13.19
N PRO A 173 0.12 -20.35 -14.47
CA PRO A 173 1.17 -20.72 -15.41
C PRO A 173 2.17 -19.56 -15.50
N SER A 174 3.41 -19.81 -15.12
CA SER A 174 4.51 -18.86 -15.24
C SER A 174 5.10 -18.97 -16.65
N ALA A 175 5.12 -17.85 -17.36
CA ALA A 175 5.84 -17.72 -18.63
C ALA A 175 7.13 -16.95 -18.40
N ILE A 176 8.22 -17.41 -19.01
CA ILE A 176 9.50 -16.72 -18.99
C ILE A 176 9.52 -15.76 -20.18
N VAL A 177 9.62 -14.46 -19.91
CA VAL A 177 9.76 -13.44 -20.95
C VAL A 177 11.24 -13.06 -21.04
N PRO A 178 11.91 -13.22 -22.21
CA PRO A 178 13.27 -12.77 -22.37
C PRO A 178 13.32 -11.24 -22.28
N PHE A 179 13.96 -10.71 -21.22
CA PHE A 179 14.16 -9.28 -21.02
C PHE A 179 15.60 -8.89 -21.33
N ARG A 180 15.82 -8.04 -22.33
CA ARG A 180 17.14 -7.53 -22.70
C ARG A 180 17.27 -6.08 -22.25
N SER A 181 17.99 -5.86 -21.14
CA SER A 181 18.38 -4.51 -20.70
C SER A 181 19.53 -3.99 -21.57
N LYS A 182 19.51 -2.69 -21.92
CA LYS A 182 20.64 -2.00 -22.55
C LYS A 182 21.74 -1.58 -21.55
N ARG A 183 21.54 -1.81 -20.25
CA ARG A 183 22.56 -1.60 -19.21
C ARG A 183 23.25 -2.93 -18.92
N GLU A 184 24.57 -2.90 -18.96
CA GLU A 184 25.48 -4.05 -19.05
C GLU A 184 25.22 -5.19 -18.05
N GLY A 185 25.22 -6.43 -18.57
CA GLY A 185 26.00 -7.51 -17.94
C GLY A 185 25.30 -8.58 -17.10
N VAL A 186 23.96 -8.63 -17.02
CA VAL A 186 23.28 -9.69 -16.25
C VAL A 186 22.36 -10.52 -17.13
N GLU A 187 22.80 -11.73 -17.50
CA GLU A 187 21.94 -12.79 -18.00
C GLU A 187 21.41 -13.61 -16.82
N VAL A 188 20.09 -13.64 -16.65
CA VAL A 188 19.44 -14.55 -15.71
C VAL A 188 18.60 -15.53 -16.53
N VAL A 189 19.01 -16.79 -16.54
CA VAL A 189 18.24 -17.89 -17.13
C VAL A 189 17.40 -18.54 -16.04
N VAL A 190 16.08 -18.55 -16.24
CA VAL A 190 15.16 -19.35 -15.42
C VAL A 190 14.40 -20.26 -16.38
N SER A 191 14.35 -21.56 -16.09
CA SER A 191 13.64 -22.57 -16.87
C SER A 191 12.51 -23.19 -16.05
N ALA A 192 11.36 -23.44 -16.68
CA ALA A 192 10.30 -24.26 -16.11
C ALA A 192 9.74 -25.19 -17.18
N HIS A 193 9.67 -26.48 -16.88
CA HIS A 193 9.06 -27.50 -17.73
C HIS A 193 7.57 -27.60 -17.40
N THR A 194 6.72 -27.49 -18.42
CA THR A 194 5.31 -27.87 -18.34
C THR A 194 5.16 -29.27 -18.93
N SER A 195 5.13 -30.30 -18.08
CA SER A 195 4.63 -31.63 -18.48
C SER A 195 3.11 -31.62 -18.36
N CYS A 196 2.41 -31.49 -19.49
CA CYS A 196 0.98 -31.76 -19.58
C CYS A 196 0.81 -33.22 -20.03
N PRO A 197 0.13 -34.11 -19.28
CA PRO A 197 -0.25 -35.42 -19.80
C PRO A 197 -1.52 -35.28 -20.67
N ALA A 198 -1.52 -35.99 -21.79
CA ALA A 198 -2.64 -36.10 -22.74
C ALA A 198 -3.80 -36.93 -22.19
#